data_AF-A0A8T3XRS6-F1
#
_entry.id   AF-A0A8T3XRS6-F1
#
_cell.length_a   1.000
_cell.length_b   1.000
_cell.length_c   1.000
_cell.angle_alpha   90.00
_cell.angle_beta   90.00
_cell.angle_gamma   90.00
#
_symmetry.space_group_name_H-M   'P 1'
#
loop_
_entity.id
_entity.type
_entity.pdbx_description
1 polymer ?
#
loop_
_entity_poly.entity_id
_entity_poly.type
_entity_poly.pdbx_seq_one_letter_code
_entity_poly.pdbx_strand_id
1 'polypeptide(L)' 'MAKKQVKNKKPSQVWKKYTINNEKLERKMTCPKCGNSYFLAMHKNRITCGKCAYTEFS' A
#
# COMPACT_ATOMS: atom_id res chain seq x y z
N MET A 1 19.55 26.26 22.23
CA MET A 1 19.44 25.36 21.07
C MET A 1 18.05 24.73 21.10
N ALA A 2 17.15 25.06 20.15
CA ALA A 2 15.78 24.56 20.17
C ALA A 2 15.75 23.05 19.92
N LYS A 3 15.09 22.28 20.80
CA LYS A 3 14.88 20.83 20.60
C LYS A 3 14.00 20.61 19.37
N LYS A 4 14.51 19.87 18.38
CA LYS A 4 13.76 19.45 17.19
C LYS A 4 12.65 18.49 17.62
N GLN A 5 11.40 18.88 17.44
CA GLN A 5 10.27 18.00 17.72
C GLN A 5 10.26 16.83 16.73
N VAL A 6 10.37 15.60 17.24
CA VAL A 6 10.28 14.38 16.43
C VAL A 6 8.79 14.02 16.30
N LYS A 7 8.26 14.10 15.08
CA LYS A 7 6.90 13.64 14.79
C LYS A 7 6.92 12.12 14.61
N ASN A 8 6.20 11.39 15.48
CA ASN A 8 6.00 9.95 15.30
C ASN A 8 5.16 9.68 14.05
N LYS A 9 5.62 8.74 13.22
CA LYS A 9 4.90 8.31 12.02
C LYS A 9 3.76 7.38 12.42
N LYS A 10 2.59 7.53 11.78
CA LYS A 10 1.48 6.60 11.97
C LYS A 10 1.84 5.23 11.38
N PRO A 11 1.57 4.13 12.11
CA PRO A 11 1.83 2.78 11.60
C PRO A 11 0.95 2.48 10.38
N SER A 12 1.48 1.69 9.44
CA SER A 12 0.77 1.34 8.21
C SER A 12 -0.38 0.38 8.49
N GLN A 13 -1.60 0.74 8.11
CA GLN A 13 -2.81 -0.06 8.30
C GLN A 13 -3.01 -1.11 7.20
N VAL A 14 -1.99 -1.95 6.96
CA VAL A 14 -1.97 -2.91 5.84
C VAL A 14 -3.06 -3.97 5.95
N TRP A 15 -3.46 -4.33 7.18
CA TRP A 15 -4.52 -5.30 7.44
C TRP A 15 -5.88 -4.92 6.84
N LYS A 16 -6.14 -3.62 6.63
CA LYS A 16 -7.39 -3.14 5.99
C LYS A 16 -7.47 -3.44 4.49
N LYS A 17 -6.40 -3.93 3.88
CA LYS A 17 -6.36 -4.26 2.44
C LYS A 17 -6.82 -5.70 2.15
N TYR A 18 -7.17 -6.46 3.18
CA TYR A 18 -7.73 -7.79 3.06
C TYR A 18 -9.25 -7.70 3.22
N THR A 19 -9.98 -8.34 2.32
CA THR A 19 -11.44 -8.45 2.38
C THR A 19 -11.82 -9.92 2.46
N ILE A 20 -12.81 -10.24 3.30
CA ILE A 20 -13.33 -11.60 3.46
C ILE A 20 -14.65 -11.64 2.71
N ASN A 21 -14.70 -12.39 1.62
CA ASN A 21 -15.92 -12.63 0.86
C ASN A 21 -16.29 -14.11 1.01
N ASN A 22 -17.34 -14.38 1.79
CA ASN A 22 -18.00 -15.69 1.91
C ASN A 22 -17.06 -16.90 2.02
N GLU A 23 -16.06 -16.85 2.91
CA GLU A 23 -15.04 -17.89 3.18
C GLU A 23 -13.72 -17.78 2.38
N LYS A 24 -13.62 -16.89 1.39
CA LYS A 24 -12.36 -16.64 0.66
C LYS A 24 -11.71 -15.32 1.07
N LEU A 25 -10.42 -15.39 1.39
CA LEU A 25 -9.58 -14.22 1.67
C LEU A 25 -9.12 -13.59 0.36
N GLU A 26 -9.72 -12.47 -0.03
CA GLU A 26 -9.32 -11.72 -1.21
C GLU A 26 -8.34 -10.61 -0.83
N ARG A 27 -7.19 -10.58 -1.52
CA ARG A 27 -6.15 -9.55 -1.36
C ARG A 27 -6.36 -8.50 -2.45
N LYS A 28 -6.34 -7.22 -2.07
CA LYS A 28 -6.32 -6.10 -3.04
C LYS A 28 -5.09 -6.18 -3.97
N MET A 29 -5.21 -5.50 -5.11
CA MET A 29 -4.25 -5.47 -6.22
C MET A 29 -2.77 -5.47 -5.76
N THR A 30 -2.03 -6.47 -6.26
CA THR A 30 -0.61 -6.70 -5.95
C THR A 30 0.27 -6.30 -7.14
N CYS A 31 1.52 -5.94 -6.88
CA CYS A 31 2.43 -5.52 -7.94
C CYS A 31 2.89 -6.73 -8.77
N PRO A 32 2.74 -6.74 -10.12
CA PRO A 32 3.13 -7.87 -10.96
C PRO A 32 4.66 -8.10 -10.96
N LYS A 33 5.45 -7.06 -10.69
CA LYS A 33 6.93 -7.16 -10.66
C LYS A 33 7.50 -7.54 -9.29
N CYS A 34 6.84 -7.16 -8.21
CA CYS A 34 7.34 -7.39 -6.84
C CYS A 34 6.66 -8.59 -6.14
N GLY A 35 5.60 -9.14 -6.75
CA GLY A 35 4.86 -10.27 -6.23
C GLY A 35 3.89 -9.91 -5.11
N ASN A 36 3.28 -10.96 -4.56
CA ASN A 36 2.08 -10.92 -3.70
C ASN A 36 2.31 -10.25 -2.32
N SER A 37 3.52 -9.81 -2.03
CA SER A 37 3.87 -9.11 -0.78
C SER A 37 3.63 -7.61 -0.85
N TYR A 38 3.64 -7.03 -2.06
CA TYR A 38 3.56 -5.57 -2.23
C TYR A 38 2.21 -5.15 -2.80
N PHE A 39 1.44 -4.47 -1.95
CA PHE A 39 0.20 -3.82 -2.36
C PHE A 39 0.49 -2.56 -3.17
N LEU A 40 -0.25 -2.39 -4.26
CA LEU A 40 -0.27 -1.13 -4.98
C LEU A 40 -1.03 -0.07 -4.19
N ALA A 41 -0.62 1.18 -4.34
CA ALA A 41 -1.31 2.35 -3.81
C ALA A 41 -2.26 2.88 -4.88
N MET A 42 -3.55 2.74 -4.63
CA MET A 42 -4.59 3.29 -5.49
C MET A 42 -4.78 4.77 -5.17
N HIS A 43 -4.39 5.62 -6.09
CA HIS A 43 -4.74 7.03 -6.12
C HIS A 43 -5.84 7.25 -7.17
N LYS A 44 -6.44 8.44 -7.21
CA LYS A 44 -7.56 8.74 -8.12
C LYS A 44 -7.22 8.57 -9.61
N ASN A 45 -5.96 8.86 -9.99
CA ASN A 45 -5.52 8.91 -11.39
C ASN A 45 -4.31 8.00 -11.66
N ARG A 46 -3.91 7.17 -10.68
CA ARG A 46 -2.73 6.31 -10.79
C ARG A 46 -2.72 5.21 -9.76
N ILE A 47 -2.06 4.12 -10.11
CA ILE A 47 -1.77 2.98 -9.26
C ILE A 47 -0.25 2.87 -9.17
N THR A 48 0.30 2.99 -7.97
CA THR A 48 1.77 3.05 -7.77
C THR A 48 2.27 1.93 -6.86
N CYS A 49 3.42 1.35 -7.21
CA CYS A 49 4.18 0.46 -6.35
C CYS A 49 5.27 1.25 -5.64
N GLY A 50 5.23 1.26 -4.30
CA GLY A 50 6.26 1.93 -3.49
C GLY A 50 7.63 1.24 -3.50
N LYS A 51 7.74 -0.01 -3.96
CA LYS A 51 9.00 -0.78 -3.94
C LYS A 51 9.79 -0.67 -5.25
N CYS A 52 9.12 -0.82 -6.40
CA CYS A 52 9.77 -0.81 -7.72
C CYS A 52 9.46 0.45 -8.55
N ALA A 53 8.79 1.44 -7.95
CA ALA A 53 8.32 2.66 -8.62
C ALA A 53 7.42 2.43 -9.85
N TYR A 54 6.89 1.21 -10.01
CA TYR A 54 5.93 0.88 -11.06
C TYR A 54 4.68 1.75 -10.90
N THR A 55 4.32 2.48 -11.93
CA THR A 55 3.16 3.36 -11.92
C THR A 55 2.34 3.10 -13.17
N GLU A 56 1.11 2.65 -12.99
CA GLU A 56 0.10 2.66 -14.03
C GLU A 56 -0.77 3.90 -13.83
N PHE A 57 -0.96 4.68 -14.89
CA PHE A 57 -1.93 5.77 -14.89
C PHE A 57 -3.23 5.19 -15.44
N SER A 58 -4.29 5.29 -14.64
CA SER A 58 -5.66 4.90 -15.01
C SER A 58 -6.53 6.13 -15.00
#